data_AF-A0A923YZF4-F1
#
_entry.id   AF-A0A923YZF4-F1
#
_cell.length_a   1.000
_cell.length_b   1.000
_cell.length_c   1.000
_cell.angle_alpha   90.00
_cell.angle_beta   90.00
_cell.angle_gamma   90.00
#
_symmetry.space_group_name_H-M   'P 1'
#
loop_
_entity.id
_entity.type
_entity.pdbx_description
1 polymer ?
#
loop_
_entity_poly.entity_id
_entity_poly.type
_entity_poly.pdbx_seq_one_letter_code
_entity_poly.pdbx_strand_id
1 'polypeptide(L)' 'HLHDFLEQDLVIKGELEDISKKYKKNDWMVYEPYVGHEVKNTSDKPASIIVIFTK' A
#
# COMPACT_ATOMS: atom_id res chain seq x y z
N HIS A 1 1.85 5.19 -7.77
CA HIS A 1 1.65 4.54 -9.07
C HIS A 1 0.36 5.07 -9.70
N LEU A 2 0.07 4.73 -10.95
CA LEU A 2 -1.22 5.00 -11.59
C LEU A 2 -1.51 3.83 -12.55
N HIS A 3 -2.70 3.23 -12.45
CA HIS A 3 -3.08 2.03 -13.19
C HIS A 3 -4.59 2.00 -13.49
N ASP A 4 -5.00 1.11 -14.40
CA ASP A 4 -6.39 0.91 -14.86
C ASP A 4 -7.11 -0.27 -14.18
N PHE A 5 -6.54 -0.84 -13.12
CA PHE A 5 -7.08 -1.95 -12.34
C PHE A 5 -7.22 -1.59 -10.86
N LEU A 6 -7.92 -2.42 -10.08
CA LEU A 6 -7.99 -2.30 -8.62
C LEU A 6 -6.71 -2.89 -8.00
N GLU A 7 -6.01 -2.13 -7.16
CA GLU A 7 -4.85 -2.58 -6.40
C GLU A 7 -5.20 -2.66 -4.90
N GLN A 8 -4.83 -3.76 -4.26
CA GLN A 8 -5.04 -3.97 -2.83
C GLN A 8 -3.76 -4.49 -2.18
N ASP A 9 -3.33 -3.81 -1.12
CA ASP A 9 -2.09 -4.13 -0.44
C ASP A 9 -2.35 -4.49 1.03
N LEU A 10 -1.90 -5.67 1.44
CA LEU A 10 -1.92 -6.12 2.83
C LEU A 10 -0.53 -6.01 3.44
N VAL A 11 -0.39 -5.26 4.53
CA VAL A 11 0.89 -5.14 5.25
C VAL A 11 1.16 -6.39 6.08
N ILE A 12 2.24 -7.11 5.77
CA ILE A 12 2.67 -8.31 6.51
C ILE A 12 3.73 -7.95 7.56
N LYS A 13 4.55 -6.92 7.28
CA LYS A 13 5.64 -6.45 8.14
C LYS A 13 5.96 -4.98 7.90
N GLY A 14 6.36 -4.26 8.95
CA GLY A 14 6.84 -2.88 8.87
C GLY A 14 5.72 -1.86 9.05
N GLU A 15 6.07 -0.60 8.78
CA GLU A 15 5.16 0.55 8.83
C GLU A 15 5.30 1.34 7.53
N LEU A 16 4.18 1.55 6.86
CA LEU A 16 4.08 2.27 5.60
C LEU A 16 3.26 3.54 5.78
N GLU A 17 3.51 4.53 4.94
CA GLU A 17 2.74 5.77 4.87
C GLU A 17 2.33 6.04 3.43
N ASP A 18 1.07 6.39 3.26
CA ASP A 18 0.52 6.88 2.00
C ASP A 18 -0.16 8.22 2.28
N ILE A 19 0.37 9.26 1.64
CA ILE A 19 0.05 10.68 1.91
C ILE A 19 0.26 11.04 3.39
N SER A 20 -0.80 10.94 4.20
CA SER A 20 -0.81 11.29 5.64
C SER A 20 -1.37 10.15 6.50
N LYS A 21 -1.58 8.96 5.92
CA LYS A 21 -2.14 7.81 6.62
C LYS A 21 -1.07 6.74 6.78
N LYS A 22 -0.89 6.30 8.02
CA LYS A 22 0.06 5.24 8.39
C LYS A 22 -0.65 3.89 8.43
N TYR A 23 0.05 2.87 7.96
CA TYR A 23 -0.40 1.49 7.88
C TYR A 23 0.63 0.60 8.56
N LYS A 24 0.17 -0.30 9.43
CA LYS A 24 0.98 -1.29 10.14
C LYS A 24 0.55 -2.69 9.77
N LYS A 25 1.23 -3.70 10.33
CA LYS A 25 0.89 -5.11 10.13
C LYS A 25 -0.61 -5.38 10.28
N ASN A 26 -1.16 -6.09 9.29
CA ASN A 26 -2.57 -6.46 9.09
C ASN A 26 -3.50 -5.34 8.61
N ASP A 27 -3.00 -4.12 8.38
CA ASP A 27 -3.80 -3.09 7.73
C ASP A 27 -3.86 -3.33 6.22
N TRP A 28 -4.98 -2.90 5.63
CA TRP A 28 -5.25 -2.95 4.20
C TRP A 28 -5.21 -1.54 3.59
N MET A 29 -4.57 -1.43 2.43
CA MET A 29 -4.66 -0.29 1.52
C MET A 29 -5.45 -0.74 0.29
N VAL A 30 -6.33 0.12 -0.20
CA VAL A 30 -7.17 -0.15 -1.39
C VAL A 30 -7.09 1.07 -2.30
N TYR A 31 -6.72 0.83 -3.55
CA TYR A 31 -6.48 1.86 -4.56
C TYR A 31 -7.39 1.63 -5.76
N GLU A 32 -8.32 2.57 -5.97
CA GLU A 32 -9.25 2.55 -7.09
C GLU A 32 -8.54 2.80 -8.43
N PRO A 33 -9.05 2.24 -9.55
CA PRO A 33 -8.53 2.53 -10.87
C PRO A 33 -8.47 4.03 -11.16
N TYR A 34 -7.41 4.47 -11.85
CA TYR A 34 -7.16 5.86 -12.24
C TYR A 34 -7.01 6.85 -11.08
N VAL A 35 -6.83 6.37 -9.85
CA VAL A 35 -6.44 7.18 -8.70
C VAL A 35 -4.95 6.96 -8.43
N GLY A 36 -4.17 8.04 -8.43
CA GLY A 36 -2.73 7.96 -8.15
C GLY A 36 -2.44 7.87 -6.66
N HIS A 37 -1.47 7.05 -6.26
CA HIS A 37 -1.02 6.87 -4.88
C HIS A 37 0.50 6.85 -4.74
N GLU A 38 1.03 7.06 -3.53
CA GLU A 38 2.47 6.95 -3.27
C GLU A 38 2.72 6.38 -1.87
N VAL A 39 3.20 5.14 -1.81
CA VAL A 39 3.48 4.44 -0.55
C VAL A 39 4.97 4.52 -0.23
N LYS A 40 5.31 4.91 1.01
CA LYS A 40 6.68 5.01 1.52
C LYS A 40 6.85 4.17 2.77
N ASN A 41 8.00 3.52 2.89
CA ASN A 41 8.43 2.94 4.17
C ASN A 41 8.99 4.08 5.04
N THR A 42 8.40 4.27 6.22
CA THR A 42 8.78 5.36 7.15
C THR A 42 9.77 4.91 8.21
N SER A 43 10.17 3.64 8.20
CA SER A 43 11.10 3.06 9.16
C SER A 43 12.43 2.67 8.50
N ASP A 44 13.49 2.63 9.30
CA ASP A 44 14.79 2.10 8.88
C ASP A 44 14.79 0.56 8.73
N LYS A 45 13.67 -0.10 9.03
CA LYS A 45 13.53 -1.55 8.95
C LYS A 45 12.80 -1.95 7.66
N PRO A 46 13.11 -3.12 7.08
CA PRO A 46 12.38 -3.60 5.91
C PRO A 46 10.89 -3.79 6.19
N ALA A 47 10.05 -3.28 5.28
CA ALA A 47 8.63 -3.57 5.20
C ALA A 47 8.34 -4.67 4.16
N SER A 48 7.21 -5.35 4.28
CA SER A 48 6.76 -6.38 3.34
C SER A 48 5.25 -6.37 3.22
N ILE A 49 4.76 -6.47 2.00
CA ILE A 49 3.35 -6.44 1.64
C ILE A 49 2.99 -7.62 0.73
N ILE A 50 1.72 -8.00 0.73
CA ILE A 50 1.10 -8.81 -0.33
C ILE A 50 0.29 -7.85 -1.20
N VAL A 51 0.50 -7.90 -2.51
CA VAL A 51 -0.20 -7.06 -3.50
C VAL A 51 -1.15 -7.94 -4.31
N ILE A 52 -2.39 -7.48 -4.46
CA ILE A 52 -3.44 -8.15 -5.24
C ILE A 52 -3.95 -7.17 -6.29
N PHE A 53 -3.89 -7.58 -7.57
CA PHE A 53 -4.46 -6.84 -8.68
C PHE A 53 -5.72 -7.53 -9.21
N THR A 54 -6.82 -6.79 -9.33
CA THR A 54 -8.08 -7.27 -9.90
C THR A 54 -8.49 -6.38 -11.06
N LYS A 55 -8.91 -6.99 -12.18
CA LYS A 55 -9.43 -6.30 -13.36
C LYS A 55 -10.89 -6.66 -13.60
#